data_AF-A0A927T0H1-F1
#
_entry.id   AF-A0A927T0H1-F1
#
_cell.length_a   1.000
_cell.length_b   1.000
_cell.length_c   1.000
_cell.angle_alpha   90.00
_cell.angle_beta   90.00
_cell.angle_gamma   90.00
#
_symmetry.space_group_name_H-M   'P 1'
#
loop_
_entity.id
_entity.type
_entity.pdbx_description
1 polymer ?
#
loop_
_entity_poly.entity_id
_entity_poly.type
_entity_poly.pdbx_seq_one_letter_code
_entity_poly.pdbx_strand_id
1 'polypeptide(L)'
;MKSIRTMRYKRQSRKATDIPYDVKVTVAIRDNGRCINCNNKKGVGKPNAHFIARQFGGLGIEENILDLCDICHKEFDNSKGAKKILLEQKYEEYLKSKYTYWNREMLVLRNYKIKQCKICNKSFGTKSKEKLICKVCENNLKQKKIACTTQIS
;
A
#
# COMPACT_ATOMS: atom_id res chain seq x y z
N MET A 1 10.15 -29.94 -33.17
CA MET A 1 10.67 -29.17 -32.01
C MET A 1 9.92 -27.85 -31.92
N LYS A 2 9.13 -27.61 -30.87
CA LYS A 2 8.39 -26.35 -30.71
C LYS A 2 9.40 -25.23 -30.44
N SER A 3 9.42 -24.22 -31.32
CA SER A 3 10.40 -23.14 -31.30
C SER A 3 10.42 -22.43 -29.95
N ILE A 4 11.60 -21.99 -29.51
CA ILE A 4 11.87 -21.13 -28.34
C ILE A 4 10.94 -19.88 -28.24
N ARG A 5 10.21 -19.54 -29.31
CA ARG A 5 9.23 -18.45 -29.36
C ARG A 5 7.95 -18.66 -28.53
N THR A 6 7.62 -19.86 -28.04
CA THR A 6 6.37 -20.13 -27.30
C THR A 6 6.49 -20.15 -25.77
N MET A 7 7.56 -19.58 -25.19
CA MET A 7 7.68 -19.39 -23.74
C MET A 7 7.66 -17.93 -23.29
N ARG A 8 7.09 -17.02 -24.09
CA ARG A 8 6.70 -15.70 -23.56
C ARG A 8 5.46 -15.92 -22.70
N TYR A 9 5.68 -16.28 -21.43
CA TYR A 9 4.69 -16.20 -20.35
C TYR A 9 3.80 -15.01 -20.65
N LYS A 10 2.51 -15.25 -20.96
CA LYS A 10 1.51 -14.20 -21.21
C LYS A 10 1.87 -13.08 -20.23
N ARG A 11 2.30 -11.90 -20.72
CA ARG A 11 2.31 -10.70 -19.89
C ARG A 11 0.85 -10.50 -19.55
N GLN A 12 0.37 -11.18 -18.50
CA GLN A 12 -0.89 -10.87 -17.84
C GLN A 12 -0.81 -9.37 -17.66
N SER A 13 -1.76 -8.64 -18.24
CA SER A 13 -1.73 -7.18 -18.23
C SER A 13 -1.42 -6.74 -16.80
N ARG A 14 -0.22 -6.20 -16.56
CA ARG A 14 0.17 -5.78 -15.22
C ARG A 14 -0.84 -4.70 -14.84
N LYS A 15 -1.64 -4.94 -13.81
CA LYS A 15 -2.53 -3.90 -13.28
C LYS A 15 -1.63 -2.75 -12.87
N ALA A 16 -2.08 -1.51 -13.01
CA ALA A 16 -1.26 -0.36 -12.59
C ALA A 16 -0.87 -0.40 -11.09
N THR A 17 -1.53 -1.26 -10.30
CA THR A 17 -1.26 -1.52 -8.88
C THR A 17 -0.32 -2.71 -8.63
N ASP A 18 0.10 -3.43 -9.67
CA ASP A 18 1.20 -4.40 -9.64
C ASP A 18 2.51 -3.67 -9.60
N ILE A 19 3.41 -4.09 -8.70
CA ILE A 19 4.77 -3.56 -8.61
C ILE A 19 5.62 -4.29 -9.68
N PRO A 20 6.02 -3.60 -10.76
CA PRO A 20 6.89 -4.17 -11.77
C PRO A 20 8.25 -4.58 -11.19
N TYR A 21 8.94 -5.52 -11.85
CA TYR A 21 10.26 -5.98 -11.38
C TYR A 21 11.31 -4.85 -11.38
N ASP A 22 11.30 -4.05 -12.44
CA ASP A 22 12.09 -2.83 -12.60
C ASP A 22 11.89 -1.86 -11.43
N VAL A 23 10.64 -1.58 -11.03
CA VAL A 23 10.35 -0.75 -9.85
C VAL A 23 10.91 -1.36 -8.56
N LYS A 24 10.83 -2.69 -8.39
CA LYS A 24 11.44 -3.35 -7.23
C LYS A 24 12.95 -3.14 -7.19
N VAL A 25 13.62 -3.26 -8.35
CA VAL A 25 15.06 -3.05 -8.46
C VAL A 25 15.41 -1.60 -8.15
N THR A 26 14.72 -0.61 -8.74
CA THR A 26 15.02 0.80 -8.46
C THR A 26 14.83 1.14 -6.98
N VAL A 27 13.75 0.66 -6.35
CA VAL A 27 13.50 0.91 -4.92
C VAL A 27 14.56 0.25 -4.05
N ALA A 28 14.97 -0.99 -4.36
CA ALA A 28 16.05 -1.64 -3.62
C ALA A 28 17.37 -0.88 -3.78
N ILE A 29 17.69 -0.34 -4.95
CA ILE A 29 18.88 0.49 -5.16
C ILE A 29 18.77 1.81 -4.36
N ARG A 30 17.63 2.50 -4.45
CA ARG A 30 17.33 3.75 -3.70
C ARG A 30 17.57 3.60 -2.20
N ASP A 31 17.21 2.43 -1.67
CA ASP A 31 17.18 2.16 -0.23
C ASP A 31 18.37 1.28 0.21
N ASN A 32 19.31 1.01 -0.69
CA ASN A 32 20.47 0.11 -0.50
C ASN A 32 20.09 -1.31 -0.01
N GLY A 33 18.91 -1.80 -0.40
CA GLY A 33 18.33 -3.06 0.06
C GLY A 33 18.07 -3.10 1.56
N ARG A 34 17.89 -1.92 2.19
CA ARG A 34 17.69 -1.80 3.62
C ARG A 34 16.25 -1.39 3.93
N CYS A 35 15.70 -2.03 4.95
CA CYS A 35 14.44 -1.62 5.52
C CYS A 35 14.55 -0.18 6.02
N ILE A 36 13.80 0.75 5.40
CA ILE A 36 13.87 2.18 5.72
C ILE A 36 13.42 2.49 7.16
N ASN A 37 12.67 1.57 7.79
CA ASN A 37 12.15 1.76 9.13
C ASN A 37 13.15 1.33 10.23
N CYS A 38 13.81 0.18 10.05
CA CYS A 38 14.66 -0.41 11.08
C CYS A 38 16.13 -0.58 10.67
N ASN A 39 16.50 -0.19 9.46
CA ASN A 39 17.85 -0.34 8.89
C ASN A 39 18.39 -1.77 9.05
N ASN A 40 17.58 -2.74 8.65
CA ASN A 40 17.81 -4.18 8.72
C ASN A 40 17.96 -4.81 10.12
N LYS A 41 17.79 -4.05 11.21
CA LYS A 41 17.85 -4.60 12.58
C LYS A 41 16.82 -5.70 12.87
N LYS A 42 15.69 -5.70 12.15
CA LYS A 42 14.61 -6.70 12.29
C LYS A 42 14.54 -7.68 11.09
N GLY A 43 15.42 -7.55 10.11
CA GLY A 43 15.39 -8.33 8.87
C GLY A 43 15.61 -7.47 7.62
N VAL A 44 15.90 -8.12 6.50
CA VAL A 44 16.29 -7.47 5.23
C VAL A 44 15.10 -6.72 4.61
N GLY A 45 15.39 -5.55 4.04
CA GLY A 45 14.44 -4.78 3.27
C GLY A 45 13.89 -5.55 2.05
N LYS A 46 12.59 -5.39 1.78
CA LYS A 46 11.95 -5.86 0.56
C LYS A 46 11.12 -4.72 -0.06
N PRO A 47 11.29 -4.42 -1.36
CA PRO A 47 10.55 -3.37 -2.08
C PRO A 47 9.16 -3.88 -2.49
N ASN A 48 8.32 -4.23 -1.51
CA ASN A 48 7.00 -4.81 -1.75
C ASN A 48 5.87 -4.14 -0.95
N ALA A 49 6.18 -3.11 -0.16
CA ALA A 49 5.20 -2.41 0.66
C ALA A 49 4.69 -1.17 -0.08
N HIS A 50 3.40 -1.15 -0.40
CA HIS A 50 2.74 0.06 -0.89
C HIS A 50 2.48 1.03 0.26
N PHE A 51 2.83 2.30 0.09
CA PHE A 51 2.45 3.38 1.00
C PHE A 51 0.92 3.59 1.00
N ILE A 52 0.33 3.80 -0.19
CA ILE A 52 -1.11 3.65 -0.42
C ILE A 52 -1.37 2.24 -0.92
N ALA A 53 -2.02 1.41 -0.11
CA ALA A 53 -2.27 0.02 -0.43
C ALA A 53 -3.03 -0.20 -1.75
N ARG A 54 -2.68 -1.28 -2.47
CA ARG A 54 -3.33 -1.72 -3.73
C ARG A 54 -4.85 -1.69 -3.69
N GLN A 55 -5.46 -2.15 -2.59
CA GLN A 55 -6.93 -2.22 -2.44
C GLN A 55 -7.63 -0.86 -2.50
N PHE A 56 -6.86 0.22 -2.32
CA PHE A 56 -7.29 1.61 -2.43
C PHE A 56 -6.85 2.26 -3.75
N GLY A 57 -6.42 1.46 -4.73
CA GLY A 57 -5.99 1.96 -6.05
C GLY A 57 -4.56 2.48 -6.10
N GLY A 58 -3.75 2.23 -5.07
CA GLY A 58 -2.35 2.66 -5.04
C GLY A 58 -1.51 2.00 -6.14
N LEU A 59 -0.76 2.84 -6.86
CA LEU A 59 0.04 2.46 -8.02
C LEU A 59 1.31 1.71 -7.62
N GLY A 60 1.79 0.82 -8.48
CA GLY A 60 3.07 0.13 -8.33
C GLY A 60 4.24 0.92 -8.90
N ILE A 61 4.37 2.19 -8.52
CA ILE A 61 5.44 3.12 -8.93
C ILE A 61 6.36 3.41 -7.75
N GLU A 62 7.60 3.79 -8.01
CA GLU A 62 8.65 3.94 -6.99
C GLU A 62 8.25 4.90 -5.85
N GLU A 63 7.54 5.97 -6.19
CA GLU A 63 7.04 6.98 -5.27
C GLU A 63 5.99 6.46 -4.29
N ASN A 64 5.38 5.31 -4.56
CA ASN A 64 4.41 4.67 -3.69
C ASN A 64 4.96 3.40 -3.02
N ILE A 65 6.19 2.97 -3.31
CA ILE A 65 6.77 1.74 -2.74
C ILE A 65 7.84 2.06 -1.70
N LEU A 66 7.74 1.39 -0.56
CA LEU A 66 8.69 1.42 0.53
C LEU A 66 9.49 0.12 0.54
N ASP A 67 10.79 0.22 0.82
CA ASP A 67 11.62 -0.93 1.14
C ASP A 67 11.49 -1.24 2.64
N LEU A 68 10.67 -2.25 2.98
CA LEU A 68 10.41 -2.66 4.37
C LEU A 68 10.69 -4.15 4.55
N CYS A 69 11.29 -4.52 5.68
CA CYS A 69 11.36 -5.92 6.07
C CYS A 69 9.98 -6.45 6.45
N ASP A 70 9.80 -7.77 6.42
CA ASP A 70 8.49 -8.40 6.66
C ASP A 70 7.86 -7.99 8.00
N ILE A 71 8.69 -7.77 9.04
CA ILE A 71 8.21 -7.35 10.36
C ILE A 71 7.67 -5.91 10.32
N CYS A 72 8.43 -4.97 9.75
CA CYS A 72 8.00 -3.57 9.65
C CYS A 72 6.86 -3.38 8.65
N HIS A 73 6.82 -4.16 7.57
CA HIS A 73 5.73 -4.18 6.61
C HIS A 73 4.42 -4.61 7.29
N LYS A 74 4.43 -5.77 7.98
CA LYS A 74 3.26 -6.25 8.73
C LYS A 74 2.82 -5.25 9.81
N GLU A 75 3.76 -4.64 10.51
CA GLU A 75 3.47 -3.59 11.51
C GLU A 75 2.78 -2.39 10.86
N PHE A 76 3.27 -1.93 9.71
CA PHE A 76 2.65 -0.82 8.99
C PHE A 76 1.23 -1.15 8.54
N ASP A 77 0.99 -2.31 7.95
CA ASP A 77 -0.33 -2.71 7.46
C ASP A 77 -1.36 -2.86 8.57
N ASN A 78 -0.93 -3.40 9.72
CA ASN A 78 -1.84 -3.73 10.82
C ASN A 78 -1.97 -2.63 11.88
N SER A 79 -1.07 -1.63 11.88
CA SER A 79 -1.15 -0.52 12.83
C SER A 79 -2.44 0.29 12.68
N LYS A 80 -2.92 0.83 13.80
CA LYS A 80 -4.15 1.64 13.91
C LYS A 80 -3.88 2.85 14.81
N GLY A 81 -4.78 3.84 14.77
CA GLY A 81 -4.73 5.02 15.63
C GLY A 81 -3.43 5.82 15.50
N ALA A 82 -2.94 6.35 16.62
CA ALA A 82 -1.75 7.19 16.68
C ALA A 82 -0.51 6.53 16.05
N LYS A 83 -0.29 5.24 16.31
CA LYS A 83 0.85 4.51 15.74
C LYS A 83 0.83 4.48 14.21
N LYS A 84 -0.36 4.30 13.60
CA LYS A 84 -0.48 4.32 12.14
C LYS A 84 -0.18 5.71 11.59
N ILE A 85 -0.69 6.76 12.23
CA ILE A 85 -0.48 8.15 11.82
C ILE A 85 1.02 8.47 11.83
N LEU A 86 1.72 8.14 12.91
CA LEU A 86 3.17 8.36 13.03
C LEU A 86 3.96 7.61 11.96
N LEU A 87 3.60 6.35 11.67
CA LEU A 87 4.25 5.59 10.60
C LEU A 87 3.95 6.16 9.21
N GLU A 88 2.71 6.59 8.95
CA GLU A 88 2.35 7.23 7.68
C GLU A 88 3.10 8.55 7.49
N GLN A 89 3.20 9.39 8.52
CA GLN A 89 3.97 10.64 8.48
C GLN A 89 5.45 10.38 8.21
N LYS A 90 6.07 9.47 8.98
CA LYS A 90 7.48 9.09 8.81
C LYS A 90 7.78 8.63 7.38
N TYR A 91 6.92 7.77 6.82
CA TYR A 91 7.15 7.24 5.47
C TYR A 91 6.81 8.25 4.37
N GLU A 92 5.86 9.15 4.61
CA GLU A 92 5.56 10.25 3.70
C GLU A 92 6.71 11.25 3.60
N GLU A 93 7.28 11.66 4.74
CA GLU A 93 8.47 12.52 4.82
C GLU A 93 9.66 11.87 4.12
N TYR A 94 9.86 10.57 4.35
CA TYR A 94 10.89 9.81 3.67
C TYR A 94 10.73 9.86 2.14
N LEU A 95 9.54 9.57 1.61
CA LEU A 95 9.31 9.59 0.16
C LEU A 95 9.47 11.01 -0.42
N LYS A 96 9.00 12.05 0.27
CA LYS A 96 9.22 13.46 -0.11
C LYS A 96 10.70 13.82 -0.15
N SER A 97 11.52 13.25 0.74
CA SER A 97 12.98 13.45 0.70
C SER A 97 13.66 12.82 -0.52
N LYS A 98 13.03 11.83 -1.16
CA LYS A 98 13.55 11.15 -2.36
C LYS A 98 13.02 11.76 -3.66
N TYR A 99 11.81 12.30 -3.64
CA TYR A 99 11.15 12.87 -4.81
C TYR A 99 10.61 14.26 -4.45
N THR A 100 11.26 15.32 -4.89
CA THR A 100 10.86 16.71 -4.57
C THR A 100 9.47 17.08 -5.10
N TYR A 101 9.04 16.41 -6.18
CA TYR A 101 7.72 16.54 -6.78
C TYR A 101 6.67 15.59 -6.19
N TRP A 102 6.98 14.88 -5.10
CA TRP A 102 6.10 13.86 -4.55
C TRP A 102 4.75 14.46 -4.15
N ASN A 103 3.68 13.87 -4.68
CA ASN A 103 2.31 14.25 -4.35
C ASN A 103 1.49 12.99 -4.11
N ARG A 104 0.87 12.91 -2.92
CA ARG A 104 0.03 11.79 -2.49
C ARG A 104 -1.10 11.47 -3.47
N GLU A 105 -1.67 12.47 -4.13
CA GLU A 105 -2.77 12.29 -5.10
C GLU A 105 -2.35 11.57 -6.38
N MET A 106 -1.08 11.72 -6.77
CA MET A 106 -0.53 11.09 -7.98
C MET A 106 -0.25 9.60 -7.78
N LEU A 107 -0.31 9.11 -6.54
CA LEU A 107 -0.02 7.71 -6.21
C LEU A 107 -1.21 6.77 -6.42
N VAL A 108 -2.35 7.29 -6.90
CA VAL A 108 -3.61 6.56 -7.02
C VAL A 108 -4.09 6.55 -8.47
N LEU A 109 -4.66 5.42 -8.90
CA LEU A 109 -5.30 5.27 -10.22
C LEU A 109 -6.28 6.42 -10.51
N ARG A 110 -6.27 6.99 -11.73
CA ARG A 110 -7.07 8.18 -12.11
C ARG A 110 -8.57 8.08 -11.82
N ASN A 111 -9.16 6.89 -11.93
CA ASN A 111 -10.58 6.65 -11.63
C ASN A 111 -10.88 6.41 -10.14
N TYR A 112 -9.85 6.33 -9.31
CA TYR A 112 -9.94 6.36 -7.86
C TYR A 112 -9.71 7.80 -7.39
N LYS A 113 -10.56 8.27 -6.47
CA LYS A 113 -10.37 9.54 -5.76
C LYS A 113 -9.97 9.25 -4.33
N ILE A 114 -8.99 10.00 -3.82
CA ILE A 114 -8.65 9.98 -2.40
C ILE A 114 -9.75 10.69 -1.63
N LYS A 115 -10.24 10.06 -0.57
CA LYS A 115 -11.22 10.61 0.38
C LYS A 115 -10.81 10.29 1.80
N GLN A 116 -11.23 11.11 2.75
CA GLN A 116 -11.06 10.80 4.16
C GLN A 116 -12.22 9.96 4.69
N CYS A 117 -11.89 8.92 5.44
CA CYS A 117 -12.87 8.07 6.10
C CYS A 117 -13.55 8.83 7.24
N LYS A 118 -14.89 8.90 7.24
CA LYS A 118 -15.66 9.57 8.32
C LYS A 118 -15.48 8.95 9.72
N ILE A 119 -14.94 7.73 9.81
CA ILE A 119 -14.79 7.00 11.09
C ILE A 119 -13.37 7.10 11.64
N CYS A 120 -12.37 6.92 10.78
CA CYS A 120 -10.98 6.86 11.21
C CYS A 120 -10.12 8.01 10.65
N ASN A 121 -10.72 8.98 9.95
CA ASN A 121 -10.10 10.10 9.25
C ASN A 121 -8.99 9.71 8.25
N LYS A 122 -8.83 8.41 8.00
CA LYS A 122 -7.81 7.88 7.09
C LYS A 122 -8.17 8.19 5.65
N SER A 123 -7.18 8.70 4.91
CA SER A 123 -7.26 8.81 3.46
C SER A 123 -7.31 7.43 2.79
N PHE A 124 -8.31 7.20 1.95
CA PHE A 124 -8.47 5.98 1.18
C PHE A 124 -8.93 6.32 -0.24
N GLY A 125 -8.46 5.56 -1.22
CA GLY A 125 -8.94 5.67 -2.59
C GLY A 125 -10.24 4.89 -2.81
N THR A 126 -11.17 5.48 -3.54
CA THR A 126 -12.41 4.83 -3.99
C THR A 126 -12.80 5.27 -5.39
N LYS A 127 -13.40 4.36 -6.18
CA LYS A 127 -14.08 4.72 -7.43
C LYS A 127 -15.48 5.31 -7.20
N SER A 128 -16.11 4.96 -6.08
CA SER A 128 -17.47 5.41 -5.76
C SER A 128 -17.47 6.86 -5.27
N LYS A 129 -18.37 7.67 -5.85
CA LYS A 129 -18.65 9.05 -5.44
C LYS A 129 -19.32 9.14 -4.06
N GLU A 130 -20.07 8.12 -3.66
CA GLU A 130 -20.81 8.11 -2.38
C GLU A 130 -20.02 7.46 -1.24
N LYS A 131 -18.98 6.68 -1.54
CA LYS A 131 -18.21 6.00 -0.48
C LYS A 131 -17.48 7.02 0.40
N LEU A 132 -17.77 6.97 1.70
CA LEU A 132 -17.26 7.89 2.73
C LEU A 132 -16.57 7.17 3.89
N ILE A 133 -16.62 5.83 3.91
CA ILE A 133 -16.01 4.98 4.95
C ILE A 133 -15.01 4.06 4.26
N CYS A 134 -13.82 3.88 4.83
CA CYS A 134 -12.82 2.98 4.28
C CYS A 134 -13.25 1.51 4.47
N LYS A 135 -12.74 0.61 3.61
CA LYS A 135 -13.09 -0.82 3.63
C LYS A 135 -12.80 -1.49 4.98
N VAL A 136 -11.76 -1.04 5.69
CA VAL A 136 -11.40 -1.55 7.03
C VAL A 136 -12.49 -1.22 8.05
N CYS A 137 -12.94 0.04 8.09
CA CYS A 137 -14.01 0.46 9.00
C CYS A 137 -15.35 -0.19 8.64
N GLU A 138 -15.69 -0.31 7.36
CA GLU A 138 -16.88 -1.06 6.91
C GLU A 138 -16.85 -2.51 7.39
N ASN A 139 -15.72 -3.20 7.24
CA ASN A 139 -15.58 -4.59 7.68
C ASN A 139 -15.72 -4.73 9.20
N ASN A 140 -15.09 -3.83 9.97
CA ASN A 140 -15.22 -3.84 11.43
C ASN A 140 -16.66 -3.62 11.88
N LEU A 141 -17.40 -2.71 11.23
CA LEU A 141 -18.83 -2.48 11.51
C LEU A 141 -19.67 -3.72 11.21
N LYS A 142 -19.40 -4.41 10.10
CA LYS A 142 -20.08 -5.67 9.74
C LYS A 142 -19.82 -6.76 10.78
N GLN A 143 -18.58 -6.93 11.22
CA GLN A 143 -18.22 -7.91 12.26
C GLN A 143 -18.91 -7.61 13.60
N LYS A 144 -18.98 -6.34 14.02
CA LYS A 144 -19.71 -5.93 15.23
C LYS A 144 -21.21 -6.23 15.14
N LYS A 145 -21.83 -6.00 13.98
CA LYS A 145 -23.25 -6.33 13.77
C LYS A 145 -23.50 -7.83 13.88
N ILE A 146 -22.65 -8.66 13.26
CA ILE A 146 -22.74 -10.12 13.32
C ILE A 146 -22.63 -10.61 14.77
N ALA A 147 -21.65 -10.11 15.52
CA ALA A 147 -21.44 -10.45 16.93
C ALA A 147 -22.63 -10.07 17.84
N CYS A 148 -23.30 -8.95 17.55
CA CYS A 148 -24.48 -8.51 18.28
C CYS A 148 -25.71 -9.38 17.98
N THR A 149 -25.88 -9.84 16.74
CA THR A 149 -26.98 -10.76 16.37
C THR A 149 -26.81 -12.18 16.91
N THR A 150 -25.59 -12.65 17.14
CA THR A 150 -25.32 -14.00 17.71
C THR A 150 -25.41 -14.07 19.24
N GLN A 151 -25.65 -12.94 19.92
CA GLN A 151 -25.84 -12.89 21.38
C GLN A 151 -27.32 -12.88 21.80
N ILE A 152 -28.24 -12.91 20.84
CA ILE A 152 -29.70 -12.85 21.06
C ILE A 152 -30.37 -14.21 20.77
N SER A 153 -29.60 -15.24 20.46
CA SER A 153 -30.06 -16.61 20.19
C SER A 153 -29.63 -17.58 21.27
#